data_AF-A0A243GUY4-F1
#
_entry.id   AF-A0A243GUY4-F1
#
_cell.length_a   1.000
_cell.length_b   1.000
_cell.length_c   1.000
_cell.angle_alpha   90.00
_cell.angle_beta   90.00
_cell.angle_gamma   90.00
#
_symmetry.space_group_name_H-M   'P 1'
#
loop_
_entity.id
_entity.type
_entity.pdbx_description
1 polymer ?
#
loop_
_entity_poly.entity_id
_entity_poly.type
_entity_poly.pdbx_seq_one_letter_code
_entity_poly.pdbx_strand_id
1 'polypeptide(L)' 'MKEETLLKVSLKSLKMRSNIFFIITSLSIFLGATYYYNKRFPSHRYPEWLEFLKLIG' A
#
# COMPACT_ATOMS: atom_id res chain seq x y z
N MET A 1 15.60 -4.00 33.59
CA MET A 1 15.13 -4.40 32.25
C MET A 1 13.78 -5.09 32.46
N LYS A 2 12.65 -4.45 32.13
CA LYS A 2 11.33 -5.07 32.32
C LYS A 2 11.24 -6.27 31.36
N GLU A 3 11.12 -7.48 31.90
CA GLU A 3 10.94 -8.68 31.10
C GLU A 3 9.64 -8.54 30.29
N GLU A 4 9.78 -8.26 28.99
CA GLU A 4 8.64 -8.37 28.10
C GLU A 4 8.35 -9.85 27.93
N THR A 5 7.18 -10.30 28.40
CA THR A 5 6.73 -11.69 28.21
C THR A 5 6.80 -12.08 26.73
N LEU A 6 7.27 -13.29 26.42
CA LEU A 6 7.36 -13.84 25.06
C LEU A 6 6.07 -13.67 24.24
N LEU A 7 4.91 -13.72 24.90
CA LEU A 7 3.60 -13.50 24.30
C LEU A 7 3.46 -12.07 23.75
N LYS A 8 3.89 -11.05 24.50
CA LYS A 8 3.82 -9.64 24.10
C LYS A 8 4.71 -9.35 22.88
N VAL A 9 5.91 -9.93 22.85
CA VAL A 9 6.84 -9.83 21.70
C VAL A 9 6.25 -10.54 20.48
N SER A 10 5.67 -11.73 20.67
CA SER A 10 5.00 -12.49 19.59
C SER A 10 3.81 -11.74 19.00
N LEU A 11 2.95 -11.14 19.83
CA LEU A 11 1.82 -10.32 19.37
C LEU A 11 2.28 -9.08 18.59
N LYS A 12 3.32 -8.39 19.06
CA LYS A 12 3.88 -7.22 18.37
C LYS A 12 4.43 -7.60 16.99
N SER A 13 5.12 -8.74 16.90
CA SER A 13 5.65 -9.27 15.64
C SER A 13 4.52 -9.67 14.67
N LEU A 14 3.48 -10.36 15.15
CA LEU A 14 2.30 -10.71 14.34
C LEU A 14 1.58 -9.47 13.82
N LYS A 15 1.37 -8.46 14.67
CA LYS A 15 0.76 -7.18 14.27
C LYS A 15 1.60 -6.46 13.22
N MET A 16 2.92 -6.45 13.37
CA MET A 16 3.84 -5.85 12.39
C MET A 16 3.77 -6.57 11.05
N ARG A 17 3.77 -7.91 11.04
CA ARG A 17 3.60 -8.72 9.82
C ARG A 17 2.26 -8.45 9.15
N SER A 18 1.17 -8.44 9.91
CA SER A 18 -0.17 -8.14 9.40
C SER A 18 -0.24 -6.75 8.77
N ASN A 19 0.36 -5.74 9.41
CA ASN A 19 0.44 -4.40 8.84
C ASN A 19 1.24 -4.38 7.54
N ILE A 20 2.36 -5.10 7.46
CA ILE A 20 3.18 -5.19 6.23
C ILE A 20 2.36 -5.82 5.10
N PHE A 21 1.68 -6.94 5.36
CA PHE A 21 0.82 -7.57 4.36
C PHE A 21 -0.30 -6.63 3.90
N PHE A 22 -0.96 -5.94 4.84
CA PHE A 22 -1.99 -4.98 4.51
C PHE A 22 -1.47 -3.85 3.62
N ILE A 23 -0.29 -3.30 3.92
CA ILE A 23 0.35 -2.24 3.12
C ILE A 23 0.66 -2.76 1.72
N ILE A 24 1.29 -3.94 1.60
CA ILE A 24 1.65 -4.52 0.30
C ILE A 24 0.39 -4.76 -0.53
N THR A 25 -0.63 -5.41 0.03
CA THR A 25 -1.89 -5.67 -0.67
C THR A 25 -2.59 -4.39 -1.09
N SER A 26 -2.66 -3.39 -0.21
CA SER A 26 -3.27 -2.09 -0.53
C SER A 26 -2.53 -1.38 -1.66
N LEU A 27 -1.20 -1.38 -1.63
CA LEU A 27 -0.37 -0.82 -2.70
C LEU A 27 -0.58 -1.56 -4.02
N SER A 28 -0.61 -2.89 -4.00
CA SER A 28 -0.86 -3.68 -5.22
C SER A 28 -2.23 -3.38 -5.82
N ILE A 29 -3.27 -3.27 -5.00
CA ILE A 29 -4.62 -2.91 -5.46
C ILE A 29 -4.63 -1.50 -6.03
N PHE A 30 -4.03 -0.53 -5.33
CA PHE A 30 -3.96 0.86 -5.77
C PHE A 30 -3.23 1.01 -7.11
N LEU A 31 -2.06 0.38 -7.26
CA LEU A 31 -1.29 0.39 -8.49
C LEU A 31 -2.04 -0.28 -9.64
N GLY A 32 -2.66 -1.44 -9.38
CA GLY A 32 -3.44 -2.16 -10.39
C GLY A 32 -4.66 -1.37 -10.86
N ALA A 33 -5.40 -0.74 -9.93
CA ALA A 33 -6.54 0.11 -10.26
C ALA A 33 -6.12 1.35 -11.05
N THR A 34 -5.02 2.00 -10.65
CA THR A 34 -4.48 3.17 -11.35
C THR A 34 -4.03 2.81 -12.77
N TYR A 35 -3.30 1.72 -12.93
CA TYR A 35 -2.90 1.19 -14.24
C TYR A 35 -4.11 0.94 -15.14
N TYR A 36 -5.12 0.24 -14.62
CA TYR A 36 -6.33 -0.05 -15.38
C TYR A 36 -7.07 1.22 -15.78
N TYR A 37 -7.17 2.19 -14.87
CA TYR A 37 -7.82 3.47 -15.12
C TYR A 37 -7.09 4.28 -16.20
N ASN A 38 -5.76 4.42 -16.10
CA ASN A 38 -4.93 5.11 -17.10
C ASN A 38 -5.07 4.49 -18.48
N LYS A 39 -5.01 3.16 -18.56
CA LYS A 39 -5.19 2.43 -19.81
C LYS A 39 -6.59 2.61 -20.41
N ARG A 40 -7.62 2.71 -19.57
CA ARG A 40 -9.00 2.90 -20.01
C ARG A 40 -9.29 4.34 -20.44
N PHE A 41 -8.65 5.32 -19.81
CA PHE A 41 -8.87 6.75 -20.03
C PHE A 41 -7.55 7.51 -20.28
N PRO A 42 -6.88 7.27 -21.42
CA PRO A 42 -5.53 7.80 -21.68
C PRO A 42 -5.47 9.34 -21.80
N SER A 43 -6.61 9.99 -22.09
CA SER A 43 -6.72 11.44 -22.19
C SER A 43 -7.14 12.13 -20.88
N HIS A 44 -7.34 11.37 -19.80
CA HIS A 44 -7.71 11.92 -18.50
C HIS A 44 -6.60 12.86 -17.96
N ARG A 45 -7.01 14.00 -17.41
CA ARG A 45 -6.11 14.95 -16.74
C ARG A 45 -6.25 14.81 -15.24
N TYR A 46 -5.17 14.37 -14.61
CA TYR A 46 -5.01 14.44 -13.17
C TYR A 46 -4.81 15.89 -12.73
N PRO A 47 -5.25 16.24 -11.50
CA PRO A 47 -4.77 17.44 -10.82
C PRO A 47 -3.24 17.45 -10.71
N GLU A 48 -2.61 18.63 -10.66
CA GLU A 48 -1.15 18.79 -10.63
C GLU A 48 -0.46 17.91 -9.58
N TRP A 49 -1.00 17.86 -8.35
CA TRP A 49 -0.44 17.07 -7.26
C TRP A 49 -0.58 15.55 -7.43
N LEU A 50 -1.35 15.09 -8.42
CA LEU A 50 -1.55 13.68 -8.78
C LEU A 50 -1.00 13.33 -10.17
N GLU A 51 -0.34 14.25 -10.87
CA GLU A 51 0.16 13.97 -12.23
C GLU A 51 1.13 12.80 -12.28
N PHE A 52 1.84 12.52 -11.19
CA PHE A 52 2.71 11.35 -11.07
C PHE A 52 1.98 10.02 -11.27
N LEU A 53 0.66 9.96 -11.06
CA LEU A 53 -0.14 8.76 -11.30
C LEU A 53 -0.22 8.39 -12.78
N LYS A 54 -0.04 9.35 -13.71
CA LYS A 54 0.06 9.04 -15.15
C LYS A 54 1.28 8.19 -15.48
N LEU A 55 2.32 8.20 -14.63
CA LEU A 55 3.52 7.40 -14.84
C LEU A 55 3.26 5.91 -14.58
N ILE A 56 2.14 5.56 -13.96
CA ILE A 56 1.73 4.19 -13.70
C ILE A 56 0.96 3.66 -14.92
N GLY A 57 1.72 3.23 -15.94
CA GLY A 57 1.21 2.56 -17.13
C GLY A 57 0.58 3.47 -18.18
#